data_AF-A0A380JSB1-F1
#
_entry.id   AF-A0A380JSB1-F1
#
_cell.length_a   1.000
_cell.length_b   1.000
_cell.length_c   1.000
_cell.angle_alpha   90.00
_cell.angle_beta   90.00
_cell.angle_gamma   90.00
#
_symmetry.space_group_name_H-M   'P 1'
#
loop_
_entity.id
_entity.type
_entity.pdbx_description
1 polymer ?
#
loop_
_entity_poly.entity_id
_entity_poly.type
_entity_poly.pdbx_seq_one_letter_code
_entity_poly.pdbx_strand_id
1 'polypeptide(L)'
;MFNSFTGKDEPRYKHEQDRMVEYLAQNYEGIEKVEFKNFEKNTKTGYYTSVAEIDDQFEVTFYERGAGGEISLDYYTREFIIQYPRANRRDSFKGSIKVVYYGE
;
A
#
# COMPACT_ATOMS: atom_id res chain seq x y z
N MET A 1 -6.97 -22.22 12.89
CA MET A 1 -8.18 -21.38 12.85
C MET A 1 -7.76 -20.06 12.24
N PHE A 2 -8.27 -19.73 11.05
CA PHE A 2 -8.03 -18.43 10.43
C PHE A 2 -9.08 -17.47 11.00
N ASN A 3 -8.65 -16.40 11.66
CA ASN A 3 -9.58 -15.40 12.18
C ASN A 3 -10.34 -14.76 11.01
N SER A 4 -11.65 -15.01 10.96
CA SER A 4 -12.57 -14.21 10.15
C SER A 4 -12.55 -12.80 10.68
N PHE A 5 -12.22 -11.83 9.82
CA PHE A 5 -12.30 -10.40 10.08
C PHE A 5 -13.68 -10.05 10.67
N THR A 6 -13.74 -9.87 11.99
CA THR A 6 -14.93 -9.42 12.72
C THR A 6 -14.69 -8.01 13.22
N GLY A 7 -15.01 -7.03 12.37
CA GLY A 7 -15.22 -5.64 12.75
C GLY A 7 -16.21 -5.05 11.75
N LYS A 8 -17.43 -4.75 12.18
CA LYS A 8 -18.50 -4.23 11.31
C LYS A 8 -18.26 -2.79 10.83
N ASP A 9 -17.16 -2.16 11.27
CA ASP A 9 -16.82 -0.76 11.03
C ASP A 9 -15.39 -0.56 10.48
N GLU A 10 -14.63 -1.63 10.21
CA GLU A 10 -13.33 -1.51 9.54
C GLU A 10 -13.50 -1.59 8.01
N PRO A 11 -12.77 -0.77 7.24
CA PRO A 11 -12.76 -0.88 5.78
C PRO A 11 -12.44 -2.32 5.39
N ARG A 12 -13.21 -2.85 4.43
CA ARG A 12 -13.18 -4.26 4.01
C ARG A 12 -11.78 -4.81 3.71
N TYR A 13 -10.82 -3.92 3.41
CA TYR A 13 -9.45 -4.24 3.04
C TYR A 13 -8.39 -3.50 3.88
N LYS A 14 -8.76 -2.97 5.06
CA LYS A 14 -7.87 -2.13 5.87
C LYS A 14 -6.53 -2.79 6.16
N HIS A 15 -6.56 -4.07 6.53
CA HIS A 15 -5.35 -4.82 6.86
C HIS A 15 -4.34 -4.91 5.70
N GLU A 16 -4.81 -5.19 4.49
CA GLU A 16 -3.90 -5.28 3.34
C GLU A 16 -3.42 -3.89 2.90
N GLN A 17 -4.27 -2.87 3.02
CA GLN A 17 -3.87 -1.48 2.80
C GLN A 17 -2.80 -1.02 3.81
N ASP A 18 -2.91 -1.41 5.09
CA ASP A 18 -1.89 -1.14 6.11
C ASP A 18 -0.54 -1.78 5.73
N ARG A 19 -0.55 -3.02 5.22
CA ARG A 19 0.66 -3.71 4.76
C ARG A 19 1.28 -3.06 3.53
N MET A 20 0.47 -2.53 2.61
CA MET A 20 0.95 -1.76 1.46
C MET A 20 1.61 -0.44 1.88
N VAL A 21 1.06 0.24 2.90
CA VAL A 21 1.66 1.44 3.49
C VAL A 21 2.96 1.11 4.20
N GLU A 22 3.01 0.01 4.96
CA GLU A 22 4.25 -0.46 5.60
C GLU A 22 5.32 -0.79 4.56
N TYR A 23 4.94 -1.44 3.46
CA TYR A 23 5.85 -1.68 2.34
C TYR A 23 6.46 -0.37 1.81
N LEU A 24 5.65 0.68 1.63
CA LEU A 24 6.18 1.98 1.20
C LEU A 24 7.17 2.55 2.21
N ALA A 25 6.79 2.62 3.49
CA ALA A 25 7.63 3.17 4.56
C ALA A 25 8.98 2.45 4.72
N GLN A 26 9.02 1.15 4.40
CA GLN A 26 10.24 0.34 4.47
C GLN A 26 11.13 0.47 3.22
N ASN A 27 10.55 0.82 2.07
CA ASN A 27 11.25 0.79 0.78
C ASN A 27 11.51 2.17 0.18
N TYR A 28 10.85 3.23 0.65
CA TYR A 28 10.94 4.58 0.12
C TYR A 28 11.00 5.61 1.24
N GLU A 29 11.76 6.68 1.03
CA GLU A 29 11.87 7.79 1.96
C GLU A 29 10.95 8.94 1.56
N GLY A 30 10.47 9.70 2.55
CA GLY A 30 9.80 10.98 2.33
C GLY A 30 8.32 10.93 1.94
N ILE A 31 7.69 9.75 1.92
CA ILE A 31 6.25 9.62 1.70
C ILE A 31 5.49 10.07 2.97
N GLU A 32 4.50 10.94 2.80
CA GLU A 32 3.72 11.49 3.92
C GLU A 32 2.23 11.12 3.89
N LYS A 33 1.66 10.85 2.70
CA LYS A 33 0.26 10.51 2.49
C LYS A 33 0.11 9.41 1.43
N VAL A 34 -0.80 8.48 1.70
CA VAL A 34 -1.26 7.46 0.76
C VAL A 34 -2.78 7.46 0.73
N GLU A 35 -3.36 7.59 -0.46
CA GLU A 35 -4.81 7.53 -0.68
C GLU A 35 -5.16 6.41 -1.64
N PHE A 36 -5.80 5.36 -1.14
CA PHE A 36 -6.21 4.22 -1.94
C PHE A 36 -7.46 4.54 -2.75
N LYS A 37 -7.37 4.40 -4.08
CA LYS A 37 -8.46 4.70 -5.02
C LYS A 37 -9.34 3.48 -5.32
N ASN A 38 -8.75 2.30 -5.25
CA ASN A 38 -9.47 1.04 -5.38
C ASN A 38 -8.78 -0.10 -4.63
N PHE A 39 -9.45 -1.24 -4.52
CA PHE A 39 -8.85 -2.48 -4.05
C PHE A 39 -9.57 -3.67 -4.70
N GLU A 40 -8.84 -4.41 -5.53
CA GLU A 40 -9.39 -5.47 -6.36
C GLU A 40 -8.75 -6.82 -6.04
N LYS A 41 -9.58 -7.88 -6.05
CA LYS A 41 -9.12 -9.26 -5.93
C LYS A 41 -9.34 -10.00 -7.24
N ASN A 42 -8.28 -10.54 -7.82
CA ASN A 42 -8.39 -11.49 -8.91
C ASN A 42 -8.90 -12.84 -8.34
N THR A 43 -10.13 -13.22 -8.69
CA THR A 43 -10.76 -14.45 -8.16
C THR A 43 -10.15 -15.74 -8.71
N LYS A 44 -9.41 -15.68 -9.83
CA LYS A 44 -8.75 -16.84 -10.43
C LYS A 44 -7.38 -17.11 -9.83
N THR A 45 -6.58 -16.07 -9.64
CA THR A 45 -5.21 -16.19 -9.12
C THR A 45 -5.11 -15.95 -7.61
N GLY A 46 -6.11 -15.32 -7.02
CA GLY A 46 -6.13 -14.91 -5.62
C GLY A 46 -5.36 -13.63 -5.33
N TYR A 47 -4.74 -13.01 -6.34
CA TYR A 47 -3.93 -11.79 -6.19
C TYR A 47 -4.77 -10.57 -5.89
N TYR A 48 -4.17 -9.63 -5.15
CA TYR A 48 -4.76 -8.32 -4.92
C TYR A 48 -4.00 -7.25 -5.69
N THR A 49 -4.73 -6.27 -6.19
CA THR A 49 -4.20 -5.07 -6.83
C THR A 49 -4.89 -3.85 -6.25
N SER A 50 -4.13 -2.78 -6.07
CA SER A 50 -4.67 -1.52 -5.55
C SER A 50 -3.93 -0.34 -6.14
N VAL A 51 -4.70 0.59 -6.70
CA VAL A 51 -4.24 1.88 -7.17
C VAL A 51 -4.28 2.85 -5.99
N ALA A 52 -3.18 3.56 -5.77
CA ALA A 52 -3.08 4.58 -4.73
C ALA A 52 -2.42 5.85 -5.27
N GLU A 53 -2.84 6.98 -4.72
CA GLU A 53 -2.21 8.28 -4.93
C GLU A 53 -1.28 8.59 -3.76
N ILE A 54 -0.03 8.93 -4.07
CA ILE A 54 1.04 9.24 -3.12
C ILE A 54 1.24 10.76 -3.10
N ASP A 55 1.15 11.35 -1.90
CA ASP A 55 1.30 12.79 -1.63
C ASP A 55 0.53 13.71 -2.59
N ASP A 56 -0.65 13.28 -3.03
CA ASP A 56 -1.52 14.00 -3.98
C ASP A 56 -0.86 14.30 -5.35
N GLN A 57 0.14 13.50 -5.74
CA GLN A 57 0.98 13.77 -6.93
C GLN A 57 1.19 12.56 -7.83
N PHE A 58 1.45 11.37 -7.25
CA PHE A 58 1.87 10.20 -8.01
C PHE A 58 0.90 9.05 -7.85
N GLU A 59 0.42 8.52 -8.97
CA GLU A 59 -0.32 7.26 -8.97
C GLU A 59 0.65 6.08 -9.00
N VAL A 60 0.42 5.13 -8.10
CA VAL A 60 1.14 3.85 -8.06
C VAL A 60 0.16 2.68 -7.99
N THR A 61 0.57 1.54 -8.54
CA THR A 61 -0.19 0.29 -8.42
C THR A 61 0.57 -0.70 -7.56
N PHE A 62 -0.05 -1.06 -6.44
CA PHE A 62 0.35 -2.20 -5.62
C PHE A 62 -0.12 -3.50 -6.23
N TYR A 63 0.71 -4.51 -6.04
CA TYR A 63 0.41 -5.89 -6.34
C TYR A 63 0.76 -6.76 -5.15
N GLU A 64 -0.14 -7.65 -4.77
CA GLU A 64 0.04 -8.59 -3.66
C GLU A 64 -0.26 -10.03 -4.09
N ARG A 65 0.67 -10.94 -3.79
CA ARG A 65 0.55 -12.39 -4.10
C ARG A 65 -0.37 -13.14 -3.14
N GLY A 66 -1.65 -12.76 -3.12
CA GLY A 66 -2.65 -13.30 -2.21
C GLY A 66 -2.52 -12.74 -0.80
N ALA A 67 -3.52 -12.97 0.06
CA ALA A 67 -3.61 -12.31 1.36
C ALA A 67 -2.44 -12.70 2.26
N GLY A 68 -1.78 -11.73 2.88
CA GLY A 68 -0.56 -11.97 3.64
C GLY A 68 0.69 -12.19 2.76
N GLY A 69 0.57 -12.02 1.44
CA GLY A 69 1.58 -12.38 0.45
C GLY A 69 2.64 -11.30 0.23
N GLU A 70 3.58 -11.57 -0.67
CA GLU A 70 4.58 -10.58 -1.09
C GLU A 70 3.92 -9.38 -1.78
N ILE A 71 4.34 -8.17 -1.38
CA ILE A 71 3.87 -6.89 -1.95
C ILE A 71 4.97 -6.30 -2.83
N SER A 72 4.57 -5.74 -3.97
CA SER A 72 5.43 -4.97 -4.86
C SER A 72 4.69 -3.77 -5.45
N LEU A 73 5.44 -2.75 -5.89
CA LEU A 73 4.92 -1.74 -6.81
C LEU A 73 5.18 -2.18 -8.26
N ASP A 74 4.12 -2.27 -9.05
CA ASP A 74 4.17 -2.77 -10.43
C ASP A 74 4.11 -1.62 -11.46
N TYR A 75 3.41 -0.53 -11.13
CA TYR A 75 3.31 0.66 -11.96
C TYR A 75 3.61 1.93 -11.14
N TYR A 76 4.56 2.73 -11.61
CA TYR A 76 4.89 4.07 -11.10
C TYR A 76 5.71 4.82 -12.15
N THR A 77 5.74 6.15 -12.07
CA THR A 77 6.51 7.00 -13.01
C THR A 77 7.99 7.04 -12.63
N ARG A 78 8.86 7.45 -13.56
CA ARG A 78 10.29 7.62 -13.25
C ARG A 78 10.50 8.73 -12.22
N GLU A 79 9.68 9.77 -12.30
CA GLU A 79 9.65 10.93 -11.42
C GLU A 79 9.37 10.51 -9.96
N PHE A 80 8.50 9.51 -9.75
CA PHE A 80 8.25 8.94 -8.43
C PHE A 80 9.53 8.43 -7.76
N ILE A 81 10.38 7.65 -8.46
CA ILE A 81 11.63 7.13 -7.87
C ILE A 81 12.63 8.25 -7.58
N ILE A 82 12.63 9.30 -8.40
CA ILE A 82 13.54 10.45 -8.21
C ILE A 82 13.12 11.23 -6.97
N GLN A 83 11.80 11.43 -6.79
CA GLN A 83 11.24 12.15 -5.66
C GLN A 83 11.35 11.34 -4.35
N TYR A 84 11.05 10.05 -4.41
CA TYR A 84 11.07 9.12 -3.28
C TYR A 84 12.18 8.08 -3.50
N PRO A 85 13.42 8.38 -3.10
CA PRO A 85 14.52 7.44 -3.24
C PRO A 85 14.27 6.22 -2.36
N ARG A 86 14.88 5.09 -2.74
CA ARG A 86 14.76 3.85 -1.96
C ARG A 86 15.37 4.02 -0.58
N ALA A 87 14.62 3.62 0.43
CA ALA A 87 15.06 3.69 1.82
C ALA A 87 16.31 2.85 2.06
N ASN A 88 17.30 3.45 2.71
CA ASN A 88 18.46 2.71 3.17
C ASN A 88 18.14 2.11 4.54
N ARG A 89 18.29 0.78 4.69
CA ARG A 89 17.81 -0.02 5.85
C ARG A 89 18.33 0.43 7.24
N ARG A 90 19.19 1.44 7.33
CA ARG A 90 19.72 1.99 8.59
C ARG A 90 18.87 3.14 9.15
N ASP A 91 18.13 3.85 8.31
CA ASP A 91 17.28 4.97 8.72
C ASP A 91 15.82 4.55 8.55
N SER A 92 15.36 3.67 9.45
CA SER A 92 13.94 3.32 9.57
C SER A 92 13.10 4.59 9.71
N PHE A 93 12.09 4.72 8.85
CA PHE A 93 11.14 5.82 8.78
C PHE A 93 10.67 6.29 10.18
N LYS A 94 10.80 7.59 10.46
CA LYS A 94 10.43 8.21 11.75
C LYS A 94 9.10 8.98 11.70
N GLY A 95 8.44 9.03 10.55
CA GLY A 95 7.16 9.72 10.38
C GLY A 95 5.97 8.80 10.62
N SER A 96 4.76 9.37 10.62
CA SER A 96 3.52 8.62 10.44
C SER A 96 2.95 8.97 9.06
N ILE A 97 2.79 7.98 8.18
CA ILE A 97 2.11 8.18 6.89
C ILE A 97 0.62 8.38 7.16
N LYS A 98 0.02 9.43 6.61
CA LYS A 98 -1.43 9.63 6.60
C LYS A 98 -2.06 8.68 5.58
N VAL A 99 -3.07 7.92 5.98
CA VAL A 99 -3.72 6.94 5.11
C VAL A 99 -5.17 7.33 4.92
N VAL A 100 -5.62 7.35 3.67
CA VAL A 100 -7.04 7.40 3.30
C VAL A 100 -7.38 6.05 2.69
N TYR A 101 -8.24 5.28 3.37
CA TYR A 101 -8.53 3.91 2.98
C TYR A 101 -9.62 3.86 1.92
N TYR A 102 -9.47 2.95 0.97
CA TYR A 102 -10.53 2.61 0.05
C TYR A 102 -11.65 1.84 0.78
N GLY A 103 -12.88 2.31 0.60
CA GLY A 103 -14.08 1.75 1.23
C GLY A 103 -14.43 2.35 2.60
N GLU A 104 -13.76 3.45 2.99
CA GLU A 104 -14.23 4.39 4.04
C GLU A 104 -15.30 5.37 3.52
#